data_AF-A0A7Y3EQ06-F1
#
_entry.id   AF-A0A7Y3EQ06-F1
#
_cell.length_a   1.000
_cell.length_b   1.000
_cell.length_c   1.000
_cell.angle_alpha   90.00
_cell.angle_beta   90.00
_cell.angle_gamma   90.00
#
_symmetry.space_group_name_H-M   'P 1'
#
loop_
_entity.id
_entity.type
_entity.pdbx_description
1 polymer ?
#
loop_
_entity_poly.entity_id
_entity_poly.type
_entity_poly.pdbx_seq_one_letter_code
_entity_poly.pdbx_strand_id
1 'polypeptide(L)'
;MKSIFKGNTFNMLSWINIWMKKSSKKILIQCFNTLLFSISVLSFGQTNNISQTLIGSWEGAFIKNNSYQKLEIDFYEKDGELFGLQIMDEWHPTFGEFNVPVTVDSTGIIKFGTGYGMANLNLDKNNLEIFGQLEGFNPSIYVHLKKIARKPAPDYKVEEISVSNSDITLAGHLHIPKAFEHKTAIILVGGRGCYADNTKYNLYAKFLRAYGVTVLAYQKRGNGDSTGDCSRATIGELAGDVVQMKDYLMKHPNGYKNVGVLGISAGGWTMVRAGEQTDFDFMISIVGPSTSVRDQQFQSAKYGAEIYKLSDSAKNNLKEYTRLMFEAESTPEGFENMMAILNRSVEEGWREILDDTDIPESIEAIEDLWVRRHDFDPKTALSNYKKPFLGIYGDRDWIVPYKENIQSLNSYFSERPDLLNTVVAYNAEHGMETESKAVDLGDNQSYWHFYRISPHVRIEIIKFLTKYNFID
;
A
#
# COMPACT_ATOMS: atom_id res chain seq x y z
N MET A 1 -11.67 -19.83 -27.00
CA MET A 1 -11.53 -20.08 -25.55
C MET A 1 -10.07 -20.16 -25.07
N LYS A 2 -9.20 -19.26 -25.57
CA LYS A 2 -7.87 -18.94 -25.06
C LYS A 2 -7.57 -17.51 -25.56
N SER A 3 -8.05 -16.46 -24.88
CA SER A 3 -7.59 -15.05 -25.11
C SER A 3 -8.21 -13.95 -24.20
N ILE A 4 -8.81 -14.23 -23.03
CA ILE A 4 -9.48 -13.15 -22.24
C ILE A 4 -8.98 -13.01 -20.79
N PHE A 5 -8.03 -13.83 -20.33
CA PHE A 5 -7.46 -13.69 -18.98
C PHE A 5 -5.93 -13.57 -18.99
N LYS A 6 -5.39 -12.70 -19.85
CA LYS A 6 -4.14 -11.99 -19.51
C LYS A 6 -4.55 -10.74 -18.74
N GLY A 7 -4.91 -10.93 -17.47
CA GLY A 7 -5.11 -9.84 -16.53
C GLY A 7 -3.76 -9.20 -16.30
N ASN A 8 -3.62 -7.98 -16.81
CA ASN A 8 -2.57 -7.05 -16.51
C ASN A 8 -2.25 -7.03 -15.01
N THR A 9 -1.18 -7.69 -14.58
CA THR A 9 -0.38 -7.22 -13.44
C THR A 9 0.39 -5.98 -13.91
N PHE A 10 -0.36 -4.90 -14.16
CA PHE A 10 0.21 -3.60 -14.50
C PHE A 10 0.65 -2.94 -13.20
N ASN A 11 1.97 -2.77 -13.06
CA ASN A 11 2.63 -2.10 -11.96
C ASN A 11 2.05 -0.68 -11.76
N MET A 12 1.27 -0.47 -10.69
CA MET A 12 0.47 0.74 -10.45
C MET A 12 1.32 2.00 -10.18
N LEU A 13 2.60 1.83 -9.83
CA LEU A 13 3.59 2.91 -9.76
C LEU A 13 3.86 3.56 -11.13
N SER A 14 3.65 2.83 -12.24
CA SER A 14 3.80 3.38 -13.59
C SER A 14 2.67 4.34 -13.97
N TRP A 15 1.43 4.07 -13.55
CA TRP A 15 0.27 4.91 -13.88
C TRP A 15 0.31 6.26 -13.16
N ILE A 16 0.68 6.27 -11.88
CA ILE A 16 0.81 7.49 -11.09
C ILE A 16 1.95 8.39 -11.62
N ASN A 17 3.08 7.79 -12.03
CA ASN A 17 4.21 8.52 -12.61
C ASN A 17 3.96 9.02 -14.05
N ILE A 18 3.20 8.29 -14.87
CA ILE A 18 2.86 8.69 -16.25
C ILE A 18 1.85 9.85 -16.26
N TRP A 19 0.94 9.91 -15.28
CA TRP A 19 -0.03 11.00 -15.18
C TRP A 19 0.62 12.30 -14.64
N MET A 20 1.54 12.20 -13.67
CA MET A 20 2.23 13.36 -13.11
C MET A 20 3.29 14.00 -14.04
N LYS A 21 3.89 13.24 -14.97
CA LYS A 21 4.90 13.79 -15.91
C LYS A 21 4.30 14.59 -17.10
N LYS A 22 2.98 14.58 -17.31
CA LYS A 22 2.36 15.20 -18.50
C LYS A 22 1.78 16.60 -18.31
N SER A 23 1.83 17.16 -17.10
CA SER A 23 1.19 18.47 -16.79
C SER A 23 2.14 19.68 -16.85
N SER A 24 3.38 19.53 -17.31
CA SER A 24 4.33 20.66 -17.41
C SER A 24 4.97 20.76 -18.81
N LYS A 25 4.26 21.38 -19.77
CA LYS A 25 4.87 22.19 -20.84
C LYS A 25 3.83 23.01 -21.60
N LYS A 26 4.08 24.33 -21.59
CA LYS A 26 3.35 25.44 -22.21
C LYS A 26 2.98 25.18 -23.68
N ILE A 27 1.78 25.60 -24.09
CA ILE A 27 1.45 25.90 -25.49
C ILE A 27 1.11 27.38 -25.61
N LEU A 28 1.80 28.02 -26.56
CA LEU A 28 1.71 29.43 -26.91
C LEU A 28 0.45 29.74 -27.74
N ILE A 29 0.02 30.99 -27.60
CA ILE A 29 -1.07 31.70 -28.27
C ILE A 29 -0.82 31.84 -29.78
N GLN A 30 -1.81 31.51 -30.62
CA GLN A 30 -2.36 32.36 -31.70
C GLN A 30 -3.39 31.58 -32.53
N CYS A 31 -4.62 32.11 -32.66
CA CYS A 31 -5.17 32.52 -33.96
C CYS A 31 -6.60 33.07 -33.86
N PHE A 32 -6.72 34.30 -34.36
CA PHE A 32 -7.80 34.89 -35.16
C PHE A 32 -9.28 34.80 -34.75
N ASN A 33 -9.81 36.01 -34.53
CA ASN A 33 -11.22 36.37 -34.61
C ASN A 33 -11.83 36.00 -35.97
N THR A 34 -12.97 35.32 -35.96
CA THR A 34 -14.08 35.68 -36.87
C THR A 34 -15.41 35.27 -36.23
N LEU A 35 -16.25 36.28 -36.05
CA LEU A 35 -17.57 36.24 -35.44
C LEU A 35 -18.57 35.61 -36.43
N LEU A 36 -19.24 34.52 -36.07
CA LEU A 36 -20.50 34.13 -36.69
C LEU A 36 -21.44 33.58 -35.62
N PHE A 37 -22.43 34.42 -35.31
CA PHE A 37 -23.58 34.12 -34.46
C PHE A 37 -24.30 32.88 -35.00
N SER A 38 -24.35 31.82 -34.19
CA SER A 38 -25.37 30.79 -34.31
C SER A 38 -25.86 30.43 -32.90
N ILE A 39 -27.17 30.39 -32.80
CA ILE A 39 -27.99 30.40 -31.59
C ILE A 39 -27.71 29.15 -30.75
N SER A 40 -26.96 29.30 -29.65
CA SER A 40 -26.79 28.28 -28.61
C SER A 40 -27.92 28.41 -27.58
N VAL A 41 -29.07 27.82 -27.92
CA VAL A 41 -30.16 27.60 -26.99
C VAL A 41 -29.74 26.55 -25.95
N LEU A 42 -29.62 27.00 -24.70
CA LEU A 42 -29.92 26.29 -23.45
C LEU A 42 -29.39 24.84 -23.31
N SER A 43 -28.08 24.67 -23.16
CA SER A 43 -27.49 23.44 -22.59
C SER A 43 -26.59 23.68 -21.36
N PHE A 44 -26.30 24.95 -21.04
CA PHE A 44 -25.54 25.32 -19.83
C PHE A 44 -26.37 25.28 -18.52
N GLY A 45 -27.69 25.29 -18.59
CA GLY A 45 -28.56 25.32 -17.39
C GLY A 45 -28.73 23.96 -16.72
N GLN A 46 -28.69 22.87 -17.50
CA GLN A 46 -28.99 21.53 -16.99
C GLN A 46 -27.77 20.87 -16.33
N THR A 47 -26.57 21.09 -16.88
CA THR A 47 -25.28 20.63 -16.34
C THR A 47 -24.94 21.31 -15.02
N ASN A 48 -25.06 22.64 -14.95
CA ASN A 48 -24.83 23.41 -13.71
C ASN A 48 -25.72 22.94 -12.55
N ASN A 49 -26.97 22.55 -12.84
CA ASN A 49 -27.90 22.04 -11.84
C ASN A 49 -27.53 20.63 -11.34
N ILE A 50 -27.04 19.74 -12.22
CA ILE A 50 -26.54 18.42 -11.82
C ILE A 50 -25.30 18.57 -10.93
N SER A 51 -24.29 19.33 -11.37
CA SER A 51 -23.06 19.52 -10.61
C SER A 51 -23.33 20.07 -9.20
N GLN A 52 -24.20 21.07 -9.08
CA GLN A 52 -24.60 21.60 -7.76
C GLN A 52 -25.31 20.57 -6.89
N THR A 53 -26.16 19.71 -7.48
CA THR A 53 -26.85 18.65 -6.74
C THR A 53 -25.88 17.56 -6.27
N LEU A 54 -24.80 17.31 -7.02
CA LEU A 54 -23.79 16.31 -6.65
C LEU A 54 -22.98 16.71 -5.42
N ILE A 55 -22.69 18.01 -5.24
CA ILE A 55 -21.86 18.47 -4.12
C ILE A 55 -22.38 17.92 -2.78
N GLY A 56 -21.47 17.36 -1.99
CA GLY A 56 -21.74 16.76 -0.69
C GLY A 56 -21.35 15.28 -0.60
N SER A 57 -21.79 14.65 0.49
CA SER A 57 -21.43 13.28 0.85
C SER A 57 -22.44 12.27 0.33
N TRP A 58 -21.92 11.14 -0.16
CA TRP A 58 -22.71 10.03 -0.69
C TRP A 58 -22.16 8.70 -0.20
N GLU A 59 -23.06 7.74 0.08
CA GLU A 59 -22.69 6.39 0.47
C GLU A 59 -23.44 5.34 -0.36
N GLY A 60 -22.82 4.20 -0.57
CA GLY A 60 -23.45 3.07 -1.23
C GLY A 60 -22.44 1.99 -1.55
N ALA A 61 -22.51 1.43 -2.76
CA ALA A 61 -21.67 0.30 -3.11
C ALA A 61 -21.48 0.09 -4.61
N PHE A 62 -20.40 -0.63 -4.93
CA PHE A 62 -20.34 -1.46 -6.12
C PHE A 62 -21.15 -2.73 -5.87
N ILE A 63 -22.01 -3.12 -6.81
CA ILE A 63 -22.91 -4.26 -6.69
C ILE A 63 -22.69 -5.18 -7.89
N LYS A 64 -22.47 -6.47 -7.63
CA LYS A 64 -22.37 -7.49 -8.68
C LYS A 64 -23.03 -8.77 -8.20
N ASN A 65 -23.98 -9.26 -8.99
CA ASN A 65 -24.82 -10.39 -8.64
C ASN A 65 -25.49 -10.19 -7.27
N ASN A 66 -25.15 -11.02 -6.29
CA ASN A 66 -25.64 -11.00 -4.91
C ASN A 66 -24.58 -10.48 -3.92
N SER A 67 -23.60 -9.71 -4.38
CA SER A 67 -22.50 -9.20 -3.55
C SER A 67 -22.33 -7.70 -3.72
N TYR A 68 -21.73 -7.06 -2.72
CA TYR A 68 -21.42 -5.65 -2.77
C TYR A 68 -20.06 -5.32 -2.16
N GLN A 69 -19.44 -4.23 -2.61
CA GLN A 69 -18.29 -3.57 -2.00
C GLN A 69 -18.67 -2.15 -1.63
N LYS A 70 -18.55 -1.80 -0.35
CA LYS A 70 -18.91 -0.46 0.13
C LYS A 70 -18.06 0.62 -0.55
N LEU A 71 -18.71 1.71 -0.93
CA LEU A 71 -18.12 2.91 -1.48
C LEU A 71 -18.73 4.13 -0.79
N GLU A 72 -17.88 5.06 -0.37
CA GLU A 72 -18.28 6.41 0.00
C GLU A 72 -17.59 7.40 -0.93
N ILE A 73 -18.27 8.50 -1.25
CA ILE A 73 -17.70 9.55 -2.10
C ILE A 73 -18.16 10.93 -1.64
N ASP A 74 -17.21 11.84 -1.47
CA ASP A 74 -17.48 13.25 -1.18
C ASP A 74 -17.20 14.08 -2.44
N PHE A 75 -18.25 14.61 -3.07
CA PHE A 75 -18.11 15.49 -4.24
C PHE A 75 -17.90 16.94 -3.81
N TYR A 76 -16.91 17.58 -4.40
CA TYR A 76 -16.57 18.98 -4.14
C TYR A 76 -16.04 19.67 -5.39
N GLU A 77 -16.14 21.00 -5.43
CA GLU A 77 -15.59 21.81 -6.51
C GLU A 77 -14.28 22.46 -6.07
N LYS A 78 -13.30 22.48 -6.96
CA LYS A 78 -12.03 23.18 -6.76
C LYS A 78 -11.58 23.77 -8.09
N ASP A 79 -11.26 25.07 -8.10
CA ASP A 79 -10.78 25.79 -9.28
C ASP A 79 -11.71 25.67 -10.51
N GLY A 80 -13.03 25.56 -10.29
CA GLY A 80 -14.05 25.41 -11.33
C GLY A 80 -14.21 23.98 -11.87
N GLU A 81 -13.47 23.01 -11.33
CA GLU A 81 -13.55 21.60 -11.68
C GLU A 81 -14.21 20.78 -10.56
N LEU A 82 -14.98 19.77 -10.94
CA LEU A 82 -15.65 18.86 -10.01
C LEU A 82 -14.74 17.66 -9.69
N PHE A 83 -14.62 17.35 -8.41
CA PHE A 83 -13.86 16.22 -7.90
C PHE A 83 -14.72 15.34 -7.01
N GLY A 84 -14.33 14.08 -6.89
CA GLY A 84 -14.87 13.14 -5.92
C GLY A 84 -13.73 12.53 -5.10
N LEU A 85 -13.78 12.68 -3.78
CA LEU A 85 -12.93 11.93 -2.86
C LEU A 85 -13.58 10.57 -2.63
N GLN A 86 -13.09 9.53 -3.29
CA GLN A 86 -13.57 8.16 -3.08
C GLN A 86 -12.92 7.57 -1.84
N ILE A 87 -13.71 6.95 -0.98
CA ILE A 87 -13.27 6.31 0.26
C ILE A 87 -13.69 4.84 0.23
N MET A 88 -12.69 3.96 0.21
CA MET A 88 -12.84 2.51 0.26
C MET A 88 -11.85 1.93 1.24
N ASP A 89 -12.31 1.80 2.48
CA ASP A 89 -11.46 1.36 3.59
C ASP A 89 -10.89 -0.04 3.40
N GLU A 90 -11.46 -0.87 2.51
CA GLU A 90 -11.02 -2.24 2.27
C GLU A 90 -10.18 -2.40 1.00
N TRP A 91 -9.79 -1.30 0.32
CA TRP A 91 -9.13 -1.39 -0.99
C TRP A 91 -7.64 -1.75 -0.90
N HIS A 92 -6.81 -0.87 -0.36
CA HIS A 92 -5.35 -1.00 -0.36
C HIS A 92 -4.79 -0.62 1.02
N PRO A 93 -3.81 -1.34 1.58
CA PRO A 93 -3.40 -1.22 2.98
C PRO A 93 -2.89 0.16 3.38
N THR A 94 -2.30 0.92 2.46
CA THR A 94 -1.74 2.25 2.75
C THR A 94 -2.65 3.40 2.32
N PHE A 95 -3.53 3.20 1.33
CA PHE A 95 -4.30 4.27 0.71
C PHE A 95 -5.64 3.77 0.19
N GLY A 96 -6.73 4.30 0.74
CA GLY A 96 -8.09 3.95 0.31
C GLY A 96 -8.92 5.19 -0.05
N GLU A 97 -8.27 6.35 -0.09
CA GLU A 97 -8.92 7.66 -0.22
C GLU A 97 -8.35 8.41 -1.42
N PHE A 98 -8.95 8.31 -2.60
CA PHE A 98 -8.38 8.89 -3.82
C PHE A 98 -9.30 9.96 -4.41
N ASN A 99 -8.70 11.11 -4.70
CA ASN A 99 -9.37 12.18 -5.43
C ASN A 99 -9.39 11.84 -6.92
N VAL A 100 -10.57 11.92 -7.52
CA VAL A 100 -10.75 11.73 -8.95
C VAL A 100 -11.46 12.91 -9.58
N PRO A 101 -11.09 13.31 -10.81
CA PRO A 101 -11.88 14.26 -11.57
C PRO A 101 -13.23 13.64 -11.91
N VAL A 102 -14.27 14.48 -11.84
CA VAL A 102 -15.65 14.10 -12.15
C VAL A 102 -16.14 14.98 -13.28
N THR A 103 -16.66 14.37 -14.33
CA THR A 103 -17.24 15.09 -15.47
C THR A 103 -18.72 14.80 -15.57
N VAL A 104 -19.50 15.82 -15.90
CA VAL A 104 -20.92 15.69 -16.27
C VAL A 104 -21.04 16.09 -17.73
N ASP A 105 -21.44 15.16 -18.59
CA ASP A 105 -21.56 15.46 -20.02
C ASP A 105 -22.86 16.23 -20.35
N SER A 106 -23.03 16.60 -21.62
CA SER A 106 -24.19 17.38 -22.09
C SER A 106 -25.52 16.65 -21.95
N THR A 107 -25.51 15.33 -21.75
CA THR A 107 -26.70 14.50 -21.53
C THR A 107 -26.98 14.29 -20.04
N GLY A 108 -26.10 14.77 -19.16
CA GLY A 108 -26.21 14.62 -17.71
C GLY A 108 -25.60 13.34 -17.17
N ILE A 109 -24.85 12.59 -17.98
CA ILE A 109 -24.13 11.40 -17.51
C ILE A 109 -22.91 11.85 -16.71
N ILE A 110 -22.79 11.31 -15.51
CA ILE A 110 -21.69 11.54 -14.58
C ILE A 110 -20.65 10.47 -14.83
N LYS A 111 -19.38 10.88 -14.99
CA LYS A 111 -18.25 9.99 -15.18
C LYS A 111 -17.11 10.32 -14.25
N PHE A 112 -16.52 9.28 -13.69
CA PHE A 112 -15.27 9.36 -12.96
C PHE A 112 -14.59 7.99 -12.94
N GLY A 113 -13.26 8.00 -12.87
CA GLY A 113 -12.48 6.79 -12.68
C GLY A 113 -12.75 6.24 -11.28
N THR A 114 -13.02 4.95 -11.19
CA THR A 114 -12.97 4.19 -9.94
C THR A 114 -11.75 3.28 -9.99
N GLY A 115 -11.28 2.75 -8.88
CA GLY A 115 -10.18 1.77 -8.96
C GLY A 115 -10.60 0.44 -9.63
N TYR A 116 -11.89 0.23 -9.96
CA TYR A 116 -12.37 -0.90 -10.74
C TYR A 116 -12.56 -0.57 -12.23
N GLY A 117 -12.45 0.70 -12.62
CA GLY A 117 -12.70 1.18 -13.98
C GLY A 117 -13.55 2.44 -14.03
N MET A 118 -13.86 2.92 -15.24
CA MET A 118 -14.67 4.13 -15.44
C MET A 118 -16.14 3.87 -15.10
N ALA A 119 -16.74 4.72 -14.26
CA ALA A 119 -18.17 4.68 -13.96
C ALA A 119 -18.95 5.57 -14.94
N ASN A 120 -20.10 5.09 -15.42
CA ASN A 120 -21.11 5.90 -16.10
C ASN A 120 -22.40 5.89 -15.29
N LEU A 121 -22.76 7.04 -14.74
CA LEU A 121 -23.83 7.15 -13.75
C LEU A 121 -24.86 8.21 -14.15
N ASN A 122 -26.08 8.01 -13.68
CA ASN A 122 -27.19 8.96 -13.76
C ASN A 122 -27.55 9.44 -12.36
N LEU A 123 -28.14 10.63 -12.27
CA LEU A 123 -28.63 11.21 -11.03
C LEU A 123 -30.16 11.28 -11.04
N ASP A 124 -30.79 10.62 -10.08
CA ASP A 124 -32.17 10.91 -9.69
C ASP A 124 -32.16 12.06 -8.67
N LYS A 125 -32.49 13.26 -9.14
CA LYS A 125 -32.50 14.48 -8.32
C LYS A 125 -33.60 14.50 -7.27
N ASN A 126 -34.68 13.76 -7.49
CA ASN A 126 -35.83 13.77 -6.58
C ASN A 126 -35.55 12.86 -5.38
N ASN A 127 -34.98 11.70 -5.64
CA ASN A 127 -34.61 10.74 -4.59
C ASN A 127 -33.19 10.96 -4.04
N LEU A 128 -32.41 11.83 -4.67
CA LEU A 128 -31.00 12.07 -4.35
C LEU A 128 -30.19 10.76 -4.36
N GLU A 129 -30.33 10.02 -5.47
CA GLU A 129 -29.62 8.77 -5.72
C GLU A 129 -28.82 8.85 -7.02
N ILE A 130 -27.58 8.35 -6.99
CA ILE A 130 -26.73 8.18 -8.17
C ILE A 130 -26.67 6.70 -8.48
N PHE A 131 -26.91 6.32 -9.74
CA PHE A 131 -26.91 4.92 -10.15
C PHE A 131 -26.35 4.72 -11.55
N GLY A 132 -25.76 3.56 -11.80
CA GLY A 132 -25.26 3.21 -13.12
C GLY A 132 -24.35 1.99 -13.04
N GLN A 133 -23.34 1.95 -13.90
CA GLN A 133 -22.44 0.81 -13.99
C GLN A 133 -21.03 1.18 -14.42
N LEU A 134 -20.10 0.27 -14.20
CA LEU A 134 -18.74 0.35 -14.72
C LEU A 134 -18.67 -0.08 -16.19
N GLU A 135 -17.82 0.59 -16.96
CA GLU A 135 -17.51 0.22 -18.35
C GLU A 135 -16.74 -1.11 -18.42
N GLY A 136 -17.02 -1.93 -19.44
CA GLY A 136 -16.19 -3.09 -19.78
C GLY A 136 -16.45 -4.37 -18.98
N PHE A 137 -17.47 -4.42 -18.13
CA PHE A 137 -17.82 -5.62 -17.36
C PHE A 137 -19.04 -6.35 -17.91
N ASN A 138 -18.98 -7.69 -17.97
CA ASN A 138 -20.11 -8.55 -18.28
C ASN A 138 -20.06 -9.83 -17.39
N PRO A 139 -21.03 -10.06 -16.48
CA PRO A 139 -22.11 -9.14 -16.11
C PRO A 139 -21.57 -7.85 -15.48
N SER A 140 -22.33 -6.76 -15.63
CA SER A 140 -21.97 -5.43 -15.15
C SER A 140 -21.67 -5.40 -13.64
N ILE A 141 -20.75 -4.52 -13.25
CA ILE A 141 -20.66 -4.03 -11.86
C ILE A 141 -21.51 -2.77 -11.82
N TYR A 142 -22.59 -2.79 -11.05
CA TYR A 142 -23.43 -1.62 -10.82
C TYR A 142 -22.84 -0.74 -9.73
N VAL A 143 -23.13 0.54 -9.80
CA VAL A 143 -22.85 1.50 -8.74
C VAL A 143 -24.17 2.09 -8.32
N HIS A 144 -24.43 2.12 -7.01
CA HIS A 144 -25.60 2.80 -6.45
C HIS A 144 -25.18 3.56 -5.20
N LEU A 145 -25.48 4.86 -5.16
CA LEU A 145 -25.11 5.76 -4.08
C LEU A 145 -26.33 6.59 -3.67
N LYS A 146 -26.43 6.87 -2.39
CA LYS A 146 -27.47 7.72 -1.79
C LYS A 146 -26.81 8.92 -1.13
N LYS A 147 -27.42 10.10 -1.30
CA LYS A 147 -26.92 11.30 -0.67
C LYS A 147 -27.12 11.21 0.84
N ILE A 148 -26.10 11.55 1.60
CA ILE A 148 -26.14 11.57 3.06
C ILE A 148 -25.87 12.97 3.59
N ALA A 149 -26.26 13.19 4.85
CA ALA A 149 -25.84 14.38 5.56
C ALA A 149 -24.31 14.43 5.62
N ARG A 150 -23.77 15.65 5.64
CA ARG A 150 -22.32 15.86 5.82
C ARG A 150 -21.87 15.15 7.10
N LYS A 151 -20.80 14.37 6.99
CA LYS A 151 -20.24 13.65 8.14
C LYS A 151 -19.89 14.62 9.28
N PRO A 152 -20.10 14.22 10.54
CA PRO A 152 -19.63 14.98 11.68
C PRO A 152 -18.14 15.28 11.59
N ALA A 153 -17.70 16.32 12.29
CA ALA A 153 -16.26 16.56 12.46
C ALA A 153 -15.60 15.30 13.03
N PRO A 154 -14.39 14.94 12.55
CA PRO A 154 -13.64 13.82 13.09
C PRO A 154 -13.49 13.93 14.60
N ASP A 155 -13.63 12.81 15.29
CA ASP A 155 -13.45 12.72 16.74
C ASP A 155 -12.00 12.37 17.14
N TYR A 156 -11.08 12.42 16.19
CA TYR A 156 -9.65 12.19 16.37
C TYR A 156 -8.86 13.45 16.00
N LYS A 157 -7.58 13.49 16.41
CA LYS A 157 -6.62 14.53 16.01
C LYS A 157 -5.53 13.93 15.14
N VAL A 158 -5.10 14.68 14.13
CA VAL A 158 -3.91 14.34 13.33
C VAL A 158 -2.96 15.53 13.42
N GLU A 159 -1.80 15.31 14.01
CA GLU A 159 -0.79 16.34 14.23
C GLU A 159 0.39 16.12 13.30
N GLU A 160 0.87 17.17 12.65
CA GLU A 160 2.17 17.12 11.96
C GLU A 160 3.29 16.99 12.98
N ILE A 161 4.28 16.16 12.67
CA ILE A 161 5.47 15.97 13.52
C ILE A 161 6.73 16.25 12.72
N SER A 162 7.76 16.68 13.44
CA SER A 162 9.11 16.90 12.93
C SER A 162 10.09 16.38 13.98
N VAL A 163 10.84 15.35 13.64
CA VAL A 163 11.73 14.62 14.56
C VAL A 163 13.15 14.63 14.02
N SER A 164 14.09 15.18 14.78
CA SER A 164 15.50 15.18 14.41
C SER A 164 16.13 13.80 14.64
N ASN A 165 16.92 13.36 13.67
CA ASN A 165 17.82 12.21 13.79
C ASN A 165 19.19 12.60 13.24
N SER A 166 20.15 12.87 14.13
CA SER A 166 21.46 13.38 13.73
C SER A 166 21.36 14.67 12.88
N ASP A 167 21.79 14.62 11.63
CA ASP A 167 21.79 15.74 10.66
C ASP A 167 20.52 15.81 9.81
N ILE A 168 19.62 14.83 9.92
CA ILE A 168 18.35 14.81 9.19
C ILE A 168 17.15 15.12 10.09
N THR A 169 16.06 15.50 9.44
CA THR A 169 14.76 15.72 10.06
C THR A 169 13.74 14.84 9.36
N LEU A 170 13.00 14.06 10.14
CA LEU A 170 11.95 13.18 9.69
C LEU A 170 10.59 13.84 9.93
N ALA A 171 9.77 13.91 8.89
CA ALA A 171 8.44 14.47 8.92
C ALA A 171 7.38 13.35 8.93
N GLY A 172 6.20 13.66 9.48
CA GLY A 172 5.13 12.67 9.57
C GLY A 172 3.88 13.22 10.20
N HIS A 173 2.99 12.30 10.57
CA HIS A 173 1.77 12.61 11.30
C HIS A 173 1.56 11.67 12.49
N LEU A 174 1.16 12.25 13.62
CA LEU A 174 0.70 11.54 14.81
C LEU A 174 -0.83 11.53 14.82
N HIS A 175 -1.41 10.34 14.71
CA HIS A 175 -2.85 10.10 14.72
C HIS A 175 -3.27 9.74 16.13
N ILE A 176 -4.04 10.62 16.76
CA ILE A 176 -4.44 10.51 18.16
C ILE A 176 -5.95 10.25 18.20
N PRO A 177 -6.39 9.11 18.77
CA PRO A 177 -7.81 8.79 18.88
C PRO A 177 -8.51 9.67 19.94
N LYS A 178 -9.84 9.69 19.94
CA LYS A 178 -10.62 10.40 20.96
C LYS A 178 -10.31 9.92 22.38
N ALA A 179 -10.30 8.60 22.53
CA ALA A 179 -10.04 7.89 23.77
C ALA A 179 -8.84 6.97 23.53
N PHE A 180 -7.87 7.00 24.44
CA PHE A 180 -6.67 6.15 24.40
C PHE A 180 -6.29 5.71 25.81
N GLU A 181 -7.25 5.12 26.53
CA GLU A 181 -7.11 4.79 27.96
C GLU A 181 -5.87 3.93 28.27
N HIS A 182 -5.57 2.96 27.40
CA HIS A 182 -4.38 2.10 27.47
C HIS A 182 -3.06 2.82 27.21
N LYS A 183 -3.13 4.04 26.65
CA LYS A 183 -1.97 4.83 26.22
C LYS A 183 -1.02 4.03 25.31
N THR A 184 -1.60 3.25 24.41
CA THR A 184 -0.89 2.45 23.42
C THR A 184 -0.61 3.28 22.18
N ALA A 185 0.64 3.21 21.70
CA ALA A 185 1.06 3.81 20.44
C ALA A 185 1.73 2.78 19.53
N ILE A 186 1.54 2.91 18.22
CA ILE A 186 2.18 2.09 17.19
C ILE A 186 2.92 2.98 16.20
N ILE A 187 4.18 2.64 15.91
CA ILE A 187 4.96 3.26 14.83
C ILE A 187 4.78 2.42 13.56
N LEU A 188 4.42 3.06 12.44
CA LEU A 188 4.33 2.38 11.15
C LEU A 188 5.66 2.46 10.40
N VAL A 189 6.15 1.32 9.91
CA VAL A 189 7.38 1.21 9.14
C VAL A 189 7.08 0.62 7.76
N GLY A 190 7.27 1.44 6.73
CA GLY A 190 6.98 1.07 5.33
C GLY A 190 7.96 0.05 4.73
N GLY A 191 7.53 -0.59 3.65
CA GLY A 191 8.26 -1.65 2.92
C GLY A 191 9.45 -1.16 2.10
N ARG A 192 9.86 -1.91 1.07
CA ARG A 192 10.96 -1.53 0.18
C ARG A 192 10.60 -0.23 -0.57
N GLY A 193 11.62 0.55 -0.94
CA GLY A 193 11.46 1.74 -1.76
C GLY A 193 11.45 3.07 -0.99
N CYS A 194 11.68 4.13 -1.75
CA CYS A 194 11.78 5.51 -1.29
C CYS A 194 10.59 6.29 -1.83
N TYR A 195 9.43 6.11 -1.21
CA TYR A 195 8.20 6.82 -1.58
C TYR A 195 7.73 7.72 -0.43
N ALA A 196 7.18 8.87 -0.80
CA ALA A 196 6.58 9.81 0.13
C ALA A 196 5.09 9.48 0.29
N ASP A 197 4.78 8.53 1.18
CA ASP A 197 3.39 8.21 1.50
C ASP A 197 2.72 9.42 2.16
N ASN A 198 1.44 9.63 1.83
CA ASN A 198 0.64 10.63 2.52
C ASN A 198 0.26 10.10 3.92
N THR A 199 1.14 10.37 4.89
CA THR A 199 1.00 9.89 6.27
C THR A 199 -0.25 10.43 6.97
N LYS A 200 -0.84 11.54 6.50
CA LYS A 200 -2.10 12.12 7.03
C LYS A 200 -3.32 11.25 6.75
N TYR A 201 -3.35 10.51 5.64
CA TYR A 201 -4.49 9.67 5.24
C TYR A 201 -4.16 8.17 5.28
N ASN A 202 -3.15 7.78 6.07
CA ASN A 202 -2.74 6.39 6.20
C ASN A 202 -3.88 5.51 6.77
N LEU A 203 -4.23 4.44 6.04
CA LEU A 203 -5.37 3.59 6.43
C LEU A 203 -5.13 2.74 7.68
N TYR A 204 -3.90 2.30 7.96
CA TYR A 204 -3.62 1.62 9.23
C TYR A 204 -3.82 2.58 10.40
N ALA A 205 -3.36 3.82 10.27
CA ALA A 205 -3.59 4.84 11.28
C ALA A 205 -5.08 5.16 11.45
N LYS A 206 -5.85 5.23 10.35
CA LYS A 206 -7.31 5.38 10.38
C LYS A 206 -8.03 4.23 11.06
N PHE A 207 -7.63 3.01 10.75
CA PHE A 207 -8.19 1.81 11.35
C PHE A 207 -7.87 1.72 12.84
N LEU A 208 -6.59 1.81 13.23
CA LEU A 208 -6.13 1.59 14.60
C LEU A 208 -6.61 2.68 15.57
N ARG A 209 -6.69 3.95 15.12
CA ARG A 209 -7.23 5.02 15.97
C ARG A 209 -8.71 4.83 16.30
N ALA A 210 -9.47 4.11 15.47
CA ALA A 210 -10.85 3.75 15.81
C ALA A 210 -10.94 2.76 16.98
N TYR A 211 -9.84 2.10 17.33
CA TYR A 211 -9.71 1.17 18.47
C TYR A 211 -8.88 1.77 19.62
N GLY A 212 -8.76 3.09 19.68
CA GLY A 212 -8.10 3.77 20.79
C GLY A 212 -6.57 3.68 20.80
N VAL A 213 -5.96 3.36 19.65
CA VAL A 213 -4.50 3.30 19.48
C VAL A 213 -3.99 4.58 18.82
N THR A 214 -3.00 5.24 19.43
CA THR A 214 -2.25 6.29 18.75
C THR A 214 -1.36 5.69 17.67
N VAL A 215 -1.30 6.29 16.49
CA VAL A 215 -0.44 5.80 15.41
C VAL A 215 0.49 6.90 14.90
N LEU A 216 1.78 6.63 14.90
CA LEU A 216 2.80 7.49 14.31
C LEU A 216 3.16 6.95 12.92
N ALA A 217 2.81 7.71 11.89
CA ALA A 217 3.21 7.43 10.51
C ALA A 217 4.21 8.50 10.07
N TYR A 218 5.43 8.09 9.71
CA TYR A 218 6.49 9.00 9.28
C TYR A 218 6.91 8.71 7.83
N GLN A 219 7.43 9.73 7.16
CA GLN A 219 8.06 9.59 5.87
C GLN A 219 9.52 9.19 6.09
N LYS A 220 10.03 8.26 5.27
CA LYS A 220 11.44 7.89 5.35
C LYS A 220 12.32 9.11 5.08
N ARG A 221 13.56 9.08 5.58
CA ARG A 221 14.59 10.06 5.24
C ARG A 221 14.67 10.32 3.73
N GLY A 222 14.76 11.57 3.30
CA GLY A 222 14.79 11.96 1.89
C GLY A 222 13.48 11.80 1.12
N ASN A 223 12.36 11.54 1.81
CA ASN A 223 11.03 11.45 1.21
C ASN A 223 10.06 12.47 1.81
N GLY A 224 9.22 13.03 0.95
CA GLY A 224 8.21 14.02 1.35
C GLY A 224 8.89 15.25 1.93
N ASP A 225 8.52 15.60 3.16
CA ASP A 225 9.08 16.72 3.91
C ASP A 225 10.26 16.29 4.81
N SER A 226 10.65 15.00 4.76
CA SER A 226 11.85 14.52 5.47
C SER A 226 13.12 14.83 4.68
N THR A 227 14.16 15.31 5.36
CA THR A 227 15.48 15.54 4.76
C THR A 227 16.31 14.25 4.73
N GLY A 228 17.46 14.28 4.06
CA GLY A 228 18.35 13.13 3.88
C GLY A 228 18.20 12.45 2.52
N ASP A 229 18.65 11.20 2.42
CA ASP A 229 18.63 10.43 1.18
C ASP A 229 18.29 8.95 1.45
N CYS A 230 17.09 8.52 1.07
CA CYS A 230 16.67 7.12 1.20
C CYS A 230 17.40 6.20 0.20
N SER A 231 17.82 6.69 -0.96
CA SER A 231 18.45 5.87 -2.00
C SER A 231 19.80 5.31 -1.55
N ARG A 232 20.45 5.95 -0.58
CA ARG A 232 21.73 5.55 0.01
C ARG A 232 21.61 5.00 1.43
N ALA A 233 20.42 5.06 2.03
CA ALA A 233 20.21 4.67 3.41
C ALA A 233 20.52 3.18 3.65
N THR A 234 21.20 2.88 4.75
CA THR A 234 21.40 1.51 5.23
C THR A 234 20.24 1.07 6.12
N ILE A 235 20.07 -0.24 6.31
CA ILE A 235 19.07 -0.75 7.27
C ILE A 235 19.32 -0.26 8.70
N GLY A 236 20.59 -0.05 9.09
CA GLY A 236 20.94 0.49 10.40
C GLY A 236 20.45 1.93 10.59
N GLU A 237 20.58 2.75 9.56
CA GLU A 237 20.07 4.12 9.52
C GLU A 237 18.54 4.19 9.56
N LEU A 238 17.87 3.37 8.76
CA LEU A 238 16.40 3.26 8.79
C LEU A 238 15.90 2.76 10.14
N ALA A 239 16.62 1.85 10.78
CA ALA A 239 16.31 1.41 12.15
C ALA A 239 16.50 2.55 13.16
N GLY A 240 17.55 3.37 13.02
CA GLY A 240 17.76 4.57 13.81
C GLY A 240 16.58 5.57 13.69
N ASP A 241 15.99 5.70 12.50
CA ASP A 241 14.79 6.52 12.31
C ASP A 241 13.62 6.01 13.17
N VAL A 242 13.38 4.70 13.19
CA VAL A 242 12.33 4.09 14.02
C VAL A 242 12.61 4.32 15.51
N VAL A 243 13.86 4.19 15.95
CA VAL A 243 14.26 4.45 17.34
C VAL A 243 13.93 5.89 17.73
N GLN A 244 14.23 6.87 16.88
CA GLN A 244 13.90 8.28 17.15
C GLN A 244 12.38 8.54 17.21
N MET A 245 11.58 7.82 16.42
CA MET A 245 10.12 7.90 16.51
C MET A 245 9.59 7.35 17.83
N LYS A 246 10.17 6.26 18.33
CA LYS A 246 9.83 5.74 19.66
C LYS A 246 10.22 6.74 20.75
N ASP A 247 11.42 7.30 20.66
CA ASP A 247 11.91 8.32 21.59
C ASP A 247 10.99 9.55 21.65
N TYR A 248 10.52 10.00 20.49
CA TYR A 248 9.52 11.07 20.38
C TYR A 248 8.22 10.70 21.11
N LEU A 249 7.68 9.50 20.89
CA LEU A 249 6.47 9.03 21.58
C LEU A 249 6.66 8.95 23.10
N MET A 250 7.79 8.42 23.57
CA MET A 250 8.08 8.30 25.00
C MET A 250 8.16 9.66 25.71
N LYS A 251 8.59 10.71 25.00
CA LYS A 251 8.67 12.09 25.51
C LYS A 251 7.38 12.90 25.30
N HIS A 252 6.39 12.32 24.62
CA HIS A 252 5.16 13.03 24.26
C HIS A 252 4.28 13.30 25.50
N PRO A 253 3.64 14.48 25.64
CA PRO A 253 2.82 14.84 26.82
C PRO A 253 1.66 13.89 27.13
N ASN A 254 1.17 13.15 26.13
CA ASN A 254 0.14 12.12 26.33
C ASN A 254 0.62 10.95 27.22
N GLY A 255 1.95 10.76 27.34
CA GLY A 255 2.59 9.81 28.23
C GLY A 255 2.29 8.36 27.87
N TYR A 256 2.61 7.95 26.64
CA TYR A 256 2.40 6.59 26.14
C TYR A 256 3.12 5.57 27.01
N LYS A 257 2.44 4.45 27.30
CA LYS A 257 2.93 3.38 28.19
C LYS A 257 3.33 2.12 27.44
N ASN A 258 2.59 1.81 26.37
CA ASN A 258 2.85 0.66 25.52
C ASN A 258 3.22 1.19 24.14
N VAL A 259 4.46 1.01 23.71
CA VAL A 259 4.90 1.43 22.37
C VAL A 259 5.32 0.20 21.57
N GLY A 260 4.45 -0.15 20.63
CA GLY A 260 4.72 -1.19 19.64
C GLY A 260 5.13 -0.61 18.29
N VAL A 261 5.44 -1.51 17.38
CA VAL A 261 5.86 -1.17 16.02
C VAL A 261 5.24 -2.15 15.03
N LEU A 262 4.81 -1.63 13.88
CA LEU A 262 4.21 -2.39 12.80
C LEU A 262 5.06 -2.21 11.54
N GLY A 263 5.73 -3.28 11.14
CA GLY A 263 6.55 -3.34 9.92
C GLY A 263 5.81 -4.02 8.78
N ILE A 264 5.84 -3.41 7.59
CA ILE A 264 5.22 -3.96 6.38
C ILE A 264 6.33 -4.35 5.40
N SER A 265 6.29 -5.57 4.84
CA SER A 265 7.28 -6.04 3.86
C SER A 265 8.71 -5.83 4.37
N ALA A 266 9.61 -5.17 3.62
CA ALA A 266 10.97 -4.88 4.08
C ALA A 266 11.04 -4.07 5.39
N GLY A 267 9.98 -3.34 5.75
CA GLY A 267 9.84 -2.68 7.04
C GLY A 267 9.84 -3.64 8.23
N GLY A 268 9.54 -4.92 8.01
CA GLY A 268 9.71 -5.98 9.00
C GLY A 268 11.16 -6.16 9.45
N TRP A 269 12.12 -6.15 8.52
CA TRP A 269 13.55 -6.18 8.87
C TRP A 269 13.98 -4.91 9.59
N THR A 270 13.59 -3.74 9.09
CA THR A 270 13.90 -2.44 9.73
C THR A 270 13.36 -2.38 11.15
N MET A 271 12.13 -2.85 11.37
CA MET A 271 11.51 -2.95 12.69
C MET A 271 12.33 -3.85 13.63
N VAL A 272 12.71 -5.04 13.18
CA VAL A 272 13.51 -5.98 13.98
C VAL A 272 14.90 -5.41 14.27
N ARG A 273 15.53 -4.76 13.28
CA ARG A 273 16.83 -4.08 13.43
C ARG A 273 16.75 -2.94 14.44
N ALA A 274 15.65 -2.18 14.46
CA ALA A 274 15.41 -1.17 15.48
C ALA A 274 15.23 -1.80 16.88
N GLY A 275 14.61 -2.98 16.94
CA GLY A 275 14.43 -3.76 18.18
C GLY A 275 15.73 -4.22 18.84
N GLU A 276 16.86 -4.22 18.12
CA GLU A 276 18.19 -4.46 18.71
C GLU A 276 18.72 -3.23 19.49
N GLN A 277 18.17 -2.05 19.22
CA GLN A 277 18.60 -0.76 19.78
C GLN A 277 17.60 -0.20 20.80
N THR A 278 16.35 -0.69 20.79
CA THR A 278 15.29 -0.22 21.67
C THR A 278 14.24 -1.29 21.94
N ASP A 279 13.62 -1.27 23.14
CA ASP A 279 12.66 -2.30 23.56
C ASP A 279 11.22 -1.99 23.14
N PHE A 280 10.67 -2.65 22.12
CA PHE A 280 9.24 -2.52 21.80
C PHE A 280 8.38 -3.45 22.66
N ASP A 281 7.26 -2.95 23.17
CA ASP A 281 6.32 -3.74 23.98
C ASP A 281 5.65 -4.87 23.18
N PHE A 282 5.54 -4.69 21.86
CA PHE A 282 5.08 -5.69 20.91
C PHE A 282 5.55 -5.35 19.48
N MET A 283 5.56 -6.36 18.62
CA MET A 283 5.85 -6.21 17.19
C MET A 283 4.76 -6.84 16.34
N ILE A 284 4.36 -6.16 15.27
CA ILE A 284 3.42 -6.65 14.26
C ILE A 284 4.10 -6.63 12.90
N SER A 285 4.23 -7.81 12.27
CA SER A 285 4.81 -7.99 10.94
C SER A 285 3.70 -8.35 9.95
N ILE A 286 3.50 -7.51 8.94
CA ILE A 286 2.59 -7.77 7.82
C ILE A 286 3.43 -8.02 6.58
N VAL A 287 3.41 -9.25 6.07
CA VAL A 287 4.31 -9.76 5.02
C VAL A 287 5.80 -9.42 5.27
N GLY A 288 6.19 -9.18 6.52
CA GLY A 288 7.57 -8.89 6.88
C GLY A 288 8.38 -10.18 6.98
N PRO A 289 9.49 -10.32 6.24
CA PRO A 289 10.26 -11.54 6.27
C PRO A 289 10.91 -11.78 7.64
N SER A 290 10.95 -13.05 8.04
CA SER A 290 11.64 -13.56 9.22
C SER A 290 12.90 -14.36 8.84
N THR A 291 13.19 -14.51 7.54
CA THR A 291 14.47 -15.01 7.04
C THR A 291 15.43 -13.85 6.77
N SER A 292 16.70 -14.13 6.48
CA SER A 292 17.63 -13.09 6.05
C SER A 292 17.19 -12.45 4.72
N VAL A 293 17.66 -11.23 4.44
CA VAL A 293 17.43 -10.57 3.13
C VAL A 293 17.91 -11.46 1.98
N ARG A 294 19.08 -12.07 2.14
CA ARG A 294 19.64 -13.03 1.18
C ARG A 294 18.71 -14.23 0.94
N ASP A 295 18.29 -14.90 2.01
CA ASP A 295 17.42 -16.07 1.90
C ASP A 295 16.07 -15.72 1.28
N GLN A 296 15.50 -14.57 1.65
CA GLN A 296 14.24 -14.09 1.08
C GLN A 296 14.39 -13.83 -0.43
N GLN A 297 15.49 -13.25 -0.89
CA GLN A 297 15.70 -13.03 -2.33
C GLN A 297 15.81 -14.33 -3.12
N PHE A 298 16.47 -15.36 -2.57
CA PHE A 298 16.49 -16.68 -3.20
C PHE A 298 15.13 -17.39 -3.17
N GLN A 299 14.37 -17.23 -2.09
CA GLN A 299 13.01 -17.75 -2.00
C GLN A 299 12.10 -17.06 -3.02
N SER A 300 12.08 -15.73 -3.07
CA SER A 300 11.33 -14.94 -4.04
C SER A 300 11.68 -15.34 -5.47
N ALA A 301 12.97 -15.47 -5.80
CA ALA A 301 13.42 -15.94 -7.10
C ALA A 301 12.88 -17.35 -7.44
N LYS A 302 12.91 -18.28 -6.48
CA LYS A 302 12.40 -19.64 -6.66
C LYS A 302 10.89 -19.66 -6.91
N TYR A 303 10.09 -19.02 -6.04
CA TYR A 303 8.63 -19.03 -6.16
C TYR A 303 8.17 -18.22 -7.37
N GLY A 304 8.79 -17.06 -7.62
CA GLY A 304 8.57 -16.27 -8.83
C GLY A 304 8.84 -17.09 -10.08
N ALA A 305 9.94 -17.83 -10.13
CA ALA A 305 10.25 -18.67 -11.30
C ALA A 305 9.17 -19.71 -11.62
N GLU A 306 8.52 -20.29 -10.61
CA GLU A 306 7.41 -21.22 -10.81
C GLU A 306 6.14 -20.51 -11.28
N ILE A 307 5.82 -19.33 -10.72
CA ILE A 307 4.64 -18.53 -11.09
C ILE A 307 4.73 -18.05 -12.53
N TYR A 308 5.90 -17.53 -12.91
CA TYR A 308 6.18 -17.05 -14.26
C TYR A 308 6.48 -18.21 -15.24
N LYS A 309 6.50 -19.46 -14.77
CA LYS A 309 6.71 -20.68 -15.57
C LYS A 309 7.99 -20.61 -16.40
N LEU A 310 9.07 -20.17 -15.75
CA LEU A 310 10.37 -20.00 -16.38
C LEU A 310 10.96 -21.35 -16.82
N SER A 311 11.76 -21.33 -17.89
CA SER A 311 12.55 -22.49 -18.31
C SER A 311 13.67 -22.81 -17.31
N ASP A 312 14.22 -24.02 -17.35
CA ASP A 312 15.35 -24.38 -16.46
C ASP A 312 16.58 -23.48 -16.67
N SER A 313 16.83 -23.05 -17.91
CA SER A 313 17.89 -22.08 -18.22
C SER A 313 17.63 -20.73 -17.55
N ALA A 314 16.40 -20.21 -17.66
CA ALA A 314 15.98 -18.96 -17.04
C ALA A 314 16.04 -19.04 -15.50
N LYS A 315 15.65 -20.18 -14.91
CA LYS A 315 15.76 -20.46 -13.46
C LYS A 315 17.21 -20.37 -12.99
N ASN A 316 18.14 -20.99 -13.73
CA ASN A 316 19.56 -20.96 -13.40
C ASN A 316 20.15 -19.56 -13.53
N ASN A 317 19.82 -18.82 -14.60
CA ASN A 317 20.27 -17.45 -14.80
C ASN A 317 19.73 -16.50 -13.72
N LEU A 318 18.44 -16.61 -13.38
CA LEU A 318 17.86 -15.83 -12.29
C LEU A 318 18.56 -16.12 -10.96
N LYS A 319 18.75 -17.40 -10.61
CA LYS A 319 19.47 -17.80 -9.39
C LYS A 319 20.89 -17.25 -9.34
N GLU A 320 21.61 -17.31 -10.46
CA GLU A 320 22.97 -16.79 -10.55
C GLU A 320 23.01 -15.26 -10.46
N TYR A 321 22.07 -14.57 -11.12
CA TYR A 321 21.93 -13.13 -10.97
C TYR A 321 21.64 -12.75 -9.52
N THR A 322 20.72 -13.47 -8.85
CA THR A 322 20.42 -13.27 -7.43
C THR A 322 21.67 -13.43 -6.56
N ARG A 323 22.54 -14.41 -6.85
CA ARG A 323 23.84 -14.55 -6.16
C ARG A 323 24.73 -13.32 -6.38
N LEU A 324 24.86 -12.87 -7.63
CA LEU A 324 25.70 -11.73 -7.99
C LEU A 324 25.25 -10.41 -7.37
N MET A 325 23.94 -10.21 -7.12
CA MET A 325 23.45 -9.03 -6.41
C MET A 325 24.16 -8.84 -5.04
N PHE A 326 24.54 -9.93 -4.38
CA PHE A 326 25.24 -9.89 -3.11
C PHE A 326 26.76 -10.04 -3.21
N GLU A 327 27.26 -10.70 -4.26
CA GLU A 327 28.65 -11.20 -4.30
C GLU A 327 29.51 -10.61 -5.42
N ALA A 328 28.92 -9.91 -6.40
CA ALA A 328 29.70 -9.29 -7.48
C ALA A 328 30.65 -8.22 -6.94
N GLU A 329 31.89 -8.22 -7.39
CA GLU A 329 32.81 -7.13 -7.08
C GLU A 329 32.47 -5.88 -7.90
N SER A 330 32.67 -4.69 -7.33
CA SER A 330 32.49 -3.41 -8.03
C SER A 330 33.68 -3.12 -8.97
N THR A 331 33.84 -3.98 -9.97
CA THR A 331 34.88 -3.92 -11.01
C THR A 331 34.24 -3.98 -12.41
N PRO A 332 34.97 -3.59 -13.48
CA PRO A 332 34.48 -3.78 -14.84
C PRO A 332 34.04 -5.23 -15.13
N GLU A 333 34.82 -6.22 -14.68
CA GLU A 333 34.49 -7.64 -14.85
C GLU A 333 33.23 -8.05 -14.07
N GLY A 334 33.09 -7.61 -12.81
CA GLY A 334 31.90 -7.90 -12.02
C GLY A 334 30.63 -7.31 -12.64
N PHE A 335 30.70 -6.07 -13.10
CA PHE A 335 29.60 -5.40 -13.80
C PHE A 335 29.25 -6.07 -15.13
N GLU A 336 30.25 -6.38 -15.96
CA GLU A 336 30.06 -7.10 -17.22
C GLU A 336 29.40 -8.47 -17.00
N ASN A 337 29.82 -9.22 -15.97
CA ASN A 337 29.23 -10.50 -15.61
C ASN A 337 27.75 -10.36 -15.20
N MET A 338 27.41 -9.36 -14.38
CA MET A 338 26.01 -9.09 -14.02
C MET A 338 25.17 -8.73 -15.25
N MET A 339 25.67 -7.82 -16.10
CA MET A 339 24.95 -7.35 -17.28
C MET A 339 24.80 -8.44 -18.35
N ALA A 340 25.77 -9.32 -18.51
CA ALA A 340 25.68 -10.45 -19.43
C ALA A 340 24.52 -11.40 -19.08
N ILE A 341 24.25 -11.61 -17.79
CA ILE A 341 23.10 -12.38 -17.34
C ILE A 341 21.81 -11.55 -17.47
N LEU A 342 21.83 -10.30 -16.98
CA LEU A 342 20.66 -9.42 -16.98
C LEU A 342 20.10 -9.15 -18.38
N ASN A 343 20.95 -9.03 -19.40
CA ASN A 343 20.50 -8.76 -20.78
C ASN A 343 19.59 -9.87 -21.34
N ARG A 344 19.67 -11.09 -20.80
CA ARG A 344 18.79 -12.21 -21.18
C ARG A 344 17.44 -12.19 -20.46
N SER A 345 17.30 -11.38 -19.40
CA SER A 345 16.15 -11.40 -18.48
C SER A 345 14.80 -11.11 -19.12
N VAL A 346 14.77 -10.24 -20.13
CA VAL A 346 13.53 -9.85 -20.82
C VAL A 346 13.03 -10.99 -21.71
N GLU A 347 13.91 -11.58 -22.50
CA GLU A 347 13.58 -12.72 -23.37
C GLU A 347 13.26 -13.99 -22.56
N GLU A 348 13.99 -14.19 -21.46
CA GLU A 348 13.80 -15.32 -20.55
C GLU A 348 12.62 -15.11 -19.57
N GLY A 349 12.01 -13.91 -19.53
CA GLY A 349 10.79 -13.62 -18.79
C GLY A 349 10.96 -13.40 -17.28
N TRP A 350 12.18 -13.27 -16.76
CA TRP A 350 12.44 -13.08 -15.33
C TRP A 350 12.75 -11.64 -14.91
N ARG A 351 12.81 -10.68 -15.86
CA ARG A 351 12.99 -9.25 -15.54
C ARG A 351 11.91 -8.69 -14.59
N GLU A 352 10.68 -9.21 -14.71
CA GLU A 352 9.51 -8.82 -13.89
C GLU A 352 9.61 -9.27 -12.43
N ILE A 353 10.53 -10.18 -12.11
CA ILE A 353 10.77 -10.66 -10.73
C ILE A 353 11.68 -9.69 -9.95
N LEU A 354 12.49 -8.88 -10.66
CA LEU A 354 13.42 -7.94 -10.07
C LEU A 354 12.76 -6.58 -9.79
N ASP A 355 13.16 -5.96 -8.68
CA ASP A 355 12.93 -4.54 -8.45
C ASP A 355 13.98 -3.71 -9.21
N ASP A 356 13.69 -2.44 -9.52
CA ASP A 356 14.67 -1.58 -10.19
C ASP A 356 15.92 -1.35 -9.32
N THR A 357 15.78 -1.39 -7.99
CA THR A 357 16.92 -1.27 -7.06
C THR A 357 17.74 -2.56 -6.89
N ASP A 358 17.40 -3.61 -7.64
CA ASP A 358 18.20 -4.84 -7.81
C ASP A 358 19.15 -4.76 -9.01
N ILE A 359 19.09 -3.69 -9.82
CA ILE A 359 19.85 -3.54 -11.06
C ILE A 359 20.86 -2.39 -10.93
N PRO A 360 22.17 -2.66 -11.08
CA PRO A 360 23.18 -1.60 -11.03
C PRO A 360 23.20 -0.82 -12.36
N GLU A 361 23.22 0.52 -12.29
CA GLU A 361 23.35 1.40 -13.46
C GLU A 361 24.81 1.67 -13.88
N SER A 362 25.76 1.41 -12.98
CA SER A 362 27.21 1.55 -13.19
C SER A 362 27.99 0.56 -12.34
N ILE A 363 29.31 0.51 -12.52
CA ILE A 363 30.22 -0.31 -11.69
C ILE A 363 30.10 0.08 -10.21
N GLU A 364 30.06 1.37 -9.91
CA GLU A 364 29.95 1.89 -8.55
C GLU A 364 28.58 1.58 -7.92
N ALA A 365 27.52 1.54 -8.74
CA ALA A 365 26.16 1.26 -8.29
C ALA A 365 25.97 -0.20 -7.80
N ILE A 366 26.95 -1.08 -8.03
CA ILE A 366 26.93 -2.45 -7.49
C ILE A 366 26.92 -2.42 -5.95
N GLU A 367 27.72 -1.56 -5.30
CA GLU A 367 27.68 -1.44 -3.83
C GLU A 367 26.40 -0.79 -3.31
N ASP A 368 25.77 0.06 -4.13
CA ASP A 368 24.55 0.78 -3.76
C ASP A 368 23.26 -0.03 -3.96
N LEU A 369 23.37 -1.27 -4.46
CA LEU A 369 22.24 -2.20 -4.57
C LEU A 369 21.51 -2.31 -3.23
N TRP A 370 20.18 -2.28 -3.30
CA TRP A 370 19.36 -2.22 -2.09
C TRP A 370 19.66 -3.39 -1.14
N VAL A 371 19.82 -4.59 -1.70
CA VAL A 371 20.10 -5.82 -0.94
C VAL A 371 21.41 -5.77 -0.15
N ARG A 372 22.42 -5.01 -0.61
CA ARG A 372 23.71 -4.88 0.08
C ARG A 372 23.62 -3.92 1.25
N ARG A 373 23.02 -2.75 1.03
CA ARG A 373 22.79 -1.75 2.09
C ARG A 373 21.83 -2.22 3.17
N HIS A 374 21.02 -3.23 2.87
CA HIS A 374 20.03 -3.79 3.78
C HIS A 374 20.32 -5.24 4.21
N ASP A 375 21.51 -5.80 3.90
CA ASP A 375 21.82 -7.19 4.22
C ASP A 375 21.74 -7.43 5.73
N PHE A 376 20.72 -8.18 6.15
CA PHE A 376 20.40 -8.39 7.55
C PHE A 376 19.74 -9.76 7.74
N ASP A 377 20.15 -10.44 8.81
CA ASP A 377 19.53 -11.67 9.30
C ASP A 377 18.80 -11.39 10.63
N PRO A 378 17.45 -11.46 10.66
CA PRO A 378 16.68 -11.18 11.87
C PRO A 378 16.74 -12.32 12.91
N LYS A 379 17.35 -13.47 12.60
CA LYS A 379 17.34 -14.67 13.45
C LYS A 379 17.77 -14.40 14.89
N THR A 380 18.92 -13.74 15.08
CA THR A 380 19.47 -13.49 16.43
C THR A 380 18.57 -12.53 17.21
N ALA A 381 18.19 -11.41 16.58
CA ALA A 381 17.29 -10.41 17.17
C ALA A 381 15.95 -11.03 17.57
N LEU A 382 15.31 -11.76 16.65
CA LEU A 382 14.04 -12.42 16.90
C LEU A 382 14.15 -13.55 17.92
N SER A 383 15.27 -14.28 18.01
CA SER A 383 15.47 -15.31 19.05
C SER A 383 15.61 -14.69 20.45
N ASN A 384 16.14 -13.47 20.53
CA ASN A 384 16.30 -12.72 21.76
C ASN A 384 15.05 -11.92 22.16
N TYR A 385 14.15 -11.62 21.24
CA TYR A 385 12.95 -10.84 21.51
C TYR A 385 11.95 -11.58 22.43
N LYS A 386 11.76 -11.09 23.67
CA LYS A 386 10.95 -11.74 24.73
C LYS A 386 9.58 -11.09 24.96
N LYS A 387 9.00 -10.46 23.93
CA LYS A 387 7.71 -9.77 24.00
C LYS A 387 6.76 -10.31 22.91
N PRO A 388 5.45 -9.99 22.97
CA PRO A 388 4.48 -10.45 21.98
C PRO A 388 4.84 -10.10 20.53
N PHE A 389 4.73 -11.08 19.63
CA PHE A 389 4.97 -10.92 18.20
C PHE A 389 3.79 -11.47 17.39
N LEU A 390 3.33 -10.70 16.41
CA LEU A 390 2.33 -11.12 15.42
C LEU A 390 2.95 -11.13 14.02
N GLY A 391 2.92 -12.27 13.33
CA GLY A 391 3.28 -12.39 11.91
C GLY A 391 2.06 -12.73 11.06
N ILE A 392 1.73 -11.90 10.07
CA ILE A 392 0.64 -12.14 9.12
C ILE A 392 1.24 -12.28 7.73
N TYR A 393 0.95 -13.39 7.06
CA TYR A 393 1.47 -13.72 5.73
C TYR A 393 0.34 -14.08 4.77
N GLY A 394 0.48 -13.79 3.48
CA GLY A 394 -0.45 -14.24 2.44
C GLY A 394 -0.14 -15.65 1.97
N ASP A 395 -1.15 -16.49 1.73
CA ASP A 395 -0.92 -17.86 1.22
C ASP A 395 -0.44 -17.90 -0.25
N ARG A 396 -0.64 -16.80 -0.99
CA ARG A 396 -0.19 -16.58 -2.37
C ARG A 396 0.98 -15.63 -2.48
N ASP A 397 1.48 -15.10 -1.35
CA ASP A 397 2.64 -14.22 -1.37
C ASP A 397 3.88 -15.03 -1.77
N TRP A 398 4.34 -14.79 -2.99
CA TRP A 398 5.52 -15.41 -3.54
C TRP A 398 6.79 -14.60 -3.27
N ILE A 399 6.65 -13.32 -2.93
CA ILE A 399 7.76 -12.44 -2.57
C ILE A 399 8.21 -12.81 -1.16
N VAL A 400 7.27 -13.02 -0.23
CA VAL A 400 7.55 -13.45 1.16
C VAL A 400 6.79 -14.74 1.45
N PRO A 401 7.32 -15.90 1.00
CA PRO A 401 6.65 -17.19 1.16
C PRO A 401 6.35 -17.53 2.61
N TYR A 402 5.06 -17.74 2.93
CA TYR A 402 4.63 -17.90 4.33
C TYR A 402 5.26 -19.12 5.03
N LYS A 403 5.56 -20.21 4.30
CA LYS A 403 6.01 -21.47 4.90
C LYS A 403 7.39 -21.30 5.55
N GLU A 404 8.34 -20.75 4.81
CA GLU A 404 9.71 -20.51 5.24
C GLU A 404 9.74 -19.51 6.40
N ASN A 405 8.91 -18.47 6.32
CA ASN A 405 8.85 -17.42 7.33
C ASN A 405 8.20 -17.90 8.64
N ILE A 406 7.08 -18.61 8.57
CA ILE A 406 6.43 -19.19 9.76
C ILE A 406 7.30 -20.29 10.38
N GLN A 407 7.97 -21.13 9.57
CA GLN A 407 8.92 -22.11 10.07
C GLN A 407 10.07 -21.44 10.84
N SER A 408 10.61 -20.35 10.31
CA SER A 408 11.67 -19.57 10.95
C SER A 408 11.20 -18.97 12.28
N LEU A 409 10.03 -18.33 12.29
CA LEU A 409 9.43 -17.78 13.52
C LEU A 409 9.21 -18.86 14.59
N ASN A 410 8.63 -20.00 14.22
CA ASN A 410 8.44 -21.13 15.13
C ASN A 410 9.77 -21.61 15.73
N SER A 411 10.85 -21.61 14.95
CA SER A 411 12.18 -21.94 15.45
C SER A 411 12.68 -20.89 16.44
N TYR A 412 12.56 -19.60 16.14
CA TYR A 412 13.11 -18.51 16.97
C TYR A 412 12.35 -18.32 18.29
N PHE A 413 11.05 -18.65 18.29
CA PHE A 413 10.17 -18.57 19.46
C PHE A 413 9.92 -19.92 20.13
N SER A 414 10.66 -20.97 19.76
CA SER A 414 10.47 -22.33 20.28
C SER A 414 10.52 -22.44 21.82
N GLU A 415 11.31 -21.60 22.48
CA GLU A 415 11.40 -21.53 23.96
C GLU A 415 10.30 -20.68 24.61
N ARG A 416 9.49 -19.97 23.81
CA ARG A 416 8.43 -19.05 24.27
C ARG A 416 7.26 -18.99 23.28
N PRO A 417 6.66 -20.14 22.93
CA PRO A 417 5.64 -20.22 21.88
C PRO A 417 4.43 -19.33 22.17
N ASP A 418 4.11 -19.11 23.45
CA ASP A 418 2.95 -18.30 23.87
C ASP A 418 3.04 -16.83 23.43
N LEU A 419 4.24 -16.32 23.16
CA LEU A 419 4.45 -14.95 22.69
C LEU A 419 4.24 -14.78 21.18
N LEU A 420 4.29 -15.87 20.42
CA LEU A 420 4.18 -15.85 18.96
C LEU A 420 2.74 -16.10 18.51
N ASN A 421 2.25 -15.25 17.62
CA ASN A 421 1.01 -15.47 16.89
C ASN A 421 1.33 -15.39 15.40
N THR A 422 0.99 -16.42 14.62
CA THR A 422 1.19 -16.43 13.17
C THR A 422 -0.11 -16.70 12.46
N VAL A 423 -0.37 -15.96 11.39
CA VAL A 423 -1.60 -16.04 10.60
C VAL A 423 -1.22 -16.19 9.14
N VAL A 424 -1.91 -17.11 8.45
CA VAL A 424 -1.89 -17.20 6.99
C VAL A 424 -3.22 -16.68 6.46
N ALA A 425 -3.20 -15.54 5.80
CA ALA A 425 -4.34 -14.93 5.15
C ALA A 425 -4.67 -15.69 3.86
N TYR A 426 -5.86 -16.29 3.84
CA TYR A 426 -6.34 -17.04 2.68
C TYR A 426 -6.49 -16.15 1.44
N ASN A 427 -6.04 -16.67 0.31
CA ASN A 427 -6.07 -16.07 -1.02
C ASN A 427 -5.46 -14.66 -1.09
N ALA A 428 -4.50 -14.34 -0.22
CA ALA A 428 -3.90 -13.02 -0.11
C ALA A 428 -2.48 -13.00 -0.72
N GLU A 429 -2.19 -11.96 -1.49
CA GLU A 429 -0.87 -11.70 -2.08
C GLU A 429 -0.01 -10.79 -1.19
N HIS A 430 1.10 -10.26 -1.74
CA HIS A 430 2.09 -9.51 -0.97
C HIS A 430 1.54 -8.23 -0.32
N GLY A 431 0.69 -7.45 -0.99
CA GLY A 431 0.01 -6.31 -0.37
C GLY A 431 -1.21 -6.71 0.47
N MET A 432 -1.36 -8.00 0.77
CA MET A 432 -2.53 -8.63 1.42
C MET A 432 -3.80 -8.56 0.60
N GLU A 433 -3.69 -8.31 -0.71
CA GLU A 433 -4.84 -8.18 -1.58
C GLU A 433 -5.36 -9.54 -1.99
N THR A 434 -6.67 -9.63 -2.09
CA THR A 434 -7.40 -10.85 -2.45
C THR A 434 -8.07 -10.64 -3.80
N GLU A 435 -8.04 -11.66 -4.66
CA GLU A 435 -8.49 -11.50 -6.04
C GLU A 435 -10.00 -11.28 -6.17
N SER A 436 -10.42 -10.59 -7.24
CA SER A 436 -11.82 -10.58 -7.65
C SER A 436 -12.18 -11.86 -8.38
N LYS A 437 -13.16 -12.63 -7.88
CA LYS A 437 -13.63 -13.85 -8.54
C LYS A 437 -15.06 -14.22 -8.17
N ALA A 438 -15.70 -15.03 -9.02
CA ALA A 438 -16.86 -15.79 -8.58
C ALA A 438 -16.41 -16.89 -7.61
N VAL A 439 -17.10 -17.03 -6.49
CA VAL A 439 -16.88 -18.07 -5.48
C VAL A 439 -18.11 -18.95 -5.47
N ASP A 440 -17.90 -20.26 -5.63
CA ASP A 440 -18.92 -21.29 -5.52
C ASP A 440 -18.71 -22.04 -4.21
N LEU A 441 -19.74 -22.07 -3.37
CA LEU A 441 -19.74 -22.76 -2.07
C LEU A 441 -20.42 -24.14 -2.15
N GLY A 442 -20.92 -24.54 -3.32
CA GLY A 442 -21.80 -25.70 -3.48
C GLY A 442 -23.26 -25.38 -3.17
N ASP A 443 -24.14 -26.37 -3.32
CA ASP A 443 -25.58 -26.27 -2.99
C ASP A 443 -26.30 -25.05 -3.60
N ASN A 444 -25.95 -24.68 -4.84
CA ASN A 444 -26.43 -23.48 -5.54
C ASN A 444 -26.14 -22.14 -4.82
N GLN A 445 -25.17 -22.13 -3.91
CA GLN A 445 -24.71 -20.93 -3.23
C GLN A 445 -23.41 -20.44 -3.89
N SER A 446 -23.48 -19.26 -4.49
CA SER A 446 -22.30 -18.60 -5.05
C SER A 446 -22.37 -17.10 -4.77
N TYR A 447 -21.23 -16.43 -4.80
CA TYR A 447 -21.17 -14.98 -4.66
C TYR A 447 -20.01 -14.39 -5.46
N TRP A 448 -20.05 -13.09 -5.72
CA TRP A 448 -18.91 -12.37 -6.30
C TRP A 448 -18.02 -11.84 -5.19
N HIS A 449 -16.81 -12.38 -5.10
CA HIS A 449 -15.77 -11.85 -4.23
C HIS A 449 -15.14 -10.63 -4.90
N PHE A 450 -15.30 -9.45 -4.31
CA PHE A 450 -14.64 -8.24 -4.75
C PHE A 450 -13.16 -8.24 -4.35
N TYR A 451 -12.33 -7.56 -5.14
CA TYR A 451 -10.96 -7.29 -4.75
C TYR A 451 -10.97 -6.44 -3.48
N ARG A 452 -10.24 -6.90 -2.46
CA ARG A 452 -10.10 -6.21 -1.18
C ARG A 452 -8.85 -6.69 -0.45
N ILE A 453 -8.46 -5.96 0.59
CA ILE A 453 -7.49 -6.45 1.56
C ILE A 453 -8.11 -7.55 2.41
N SER A 454 -7.33 -8.60 2.66
CA SER A 454 -7.75 -9.72 3.48
C SER A 454 -8.21 -9.21 4.85
N PRO A 455 -9.44 -9.54 5.29
CA PRO A 455 -9.95 -9.08 6.58
C PRO A 455 -9.12 -9.60 7.75
N HIS A 456 -8.37 -10.70 7.56
CA HIS A 456 -7.43 -11.25 8.56
C HIS A 456 -6.43 -10.21 9.04
N VAL A 457 -6.01 -9.25 8.20
CA VAL A 457 -5.08 -8.20 8.62
C VAL A 457 -5.64 -7.41 9.80
N ARG A 458 -6.84 -6.86 9.66
CA ARG A 458 -7.47 -6.04 10.71
C ARG A 458 -7.93 -6.88 11.89
N ILE A 459 -8.58 -8.01 11.61
CA ILE A 459 -9.14 -8.88 12.66
C ILE A 459 -8.03 -9.40 13.58
N GLU A 460 -6.93 -9.87 13.03
CA GLU A 460 -5.88 -10.50 13.83
C GLU A 460 -5.01 -9.47 14.56
N ILE A 461 -4.85 -8.26 14.02
CA ILE A 461 -4.26 -7.15 14.76
C ILE A 461 -5.09 -6.81 16.01
N ILE A 462 -6.41 -6.67 15.89
CA ILE A 462 -7.25 -6.38 17.07
C ILE A 462 -7.21 -7.53 18.07
N LYS A 463 -7.39 -8.79 17.61
CA LYS A 463 -7.29 -9.96 18.51
C LYS A 463 -5.96 -9.99 19.26
N PHE A 464 -4.86 -9.72 18.57
CA PHE A 464 -3.54 -9.67 19.19
C PHE A 464 -3.43 -8.57 20.23
N LEU A 465 -3.83 -7.34 19.89
CA LEU A 465 -3.78 -6.21 20.82
C LEU A 465 -4.65 -6.43 22.06
N THR A 466 -5.87 -6.97 21.89
CA THR A 466 -6.77 -7.32 23.01
C THR A 466 -6.19 -8.48 23.83
N LYS A 467 -5.64 -9.54 23.19
CA LYS A 467 -5.03 -10.70 23.89
C LYS A 467 -3.97 -10.28 24.90
N TYR A 468 -3.18 -9.26 24.57
CA TYR A 468 -2.09 -8.76 25.42
C TYR A 468 -2.44 -7.48 26.17
N ASN A 469 -3.72 -7.10 26.23
CA ASN A 469 -4.22 -5.95 26.99
C ASN A 469 -3.53 -4.62 26.59
N PHE A 470 -3.34 -4.42 25.30
CA PHE A 470 -2.89 -3.15 24.72
C PHE A 470 -4.07 -2.26 24.28
N ILE A 471 -5.26 -2.85 24.14
CA ILE A 471 -6.55 -2.20 23.91
C ILE A 471 -7.60 -2.95 24.74
N ASP A 472 -8.82 -2.40 24.80
CA ASP A 472 -9.97 -3.01 25.48
C ASP A 472 -10.45 -4.33 24.85
#